data_AF-A0A7V9L8M6-F1
#
_entry.id   AF-A0A7V9L8M6-F1
#
_cell.length_a   1.000
_cell.length_b   1.000
_cell.length_c   1.000
_cell.angle_alpha   90.00
_cell.angle_beta   90.00
_cell.angle_gamma   90.00
#
_symmetry.space_group_name_H-M   'P 1'
#
loop_
_entity.id
_entity.type
_entity.pdbx_description
1 polymer ?
#
loop_
_entity_poly.entity_id
_entity_poly.type
_entity_poly.pdbx_seq_one_letter_code
_entity_poly.pdbx_strand_id
1 'polypeptide(L)'
;TARRELVRIVVHVDAESGARALIIDEWRDAFGAHPPDLTAGLLLFEYFGMAPCEHWYARRSCDNEIIRIVDKLSKLTQLDPDDVMSVAVAYSAARRYDEAIALLRLLERIAPARKADVEAKLATITKGMHRYHRGTQVSFTDGWIADPEDDLKLLKLRRLKRDAIHTKVRAGVRLGFGTGLRGGTESALGAGLMASVKLRDNVSIVTRVDWSQRQGAATFDSIGGAIGVSTSILTTRNTTVVLGVGERLERRWGDAMEDAGVGRTGLSTELTLDLVGRDTPLSAGARLEQGLSDGARATALIFELGVELR
;
A
#
# COMPACT_ATOMS: atom_id res chain seq x y z
N THR A 1 10.29 12.48 14.34
CA THR A 1 11.53 13.25 14.54
C THR A 1 12.60 12.73 13.59
N ALA A 2 13.66 13.49 13.30
CA ALA A 2 14.73 13.06 12.38
C ALA A 2 15.37 11.72 12.80
N ARG A 3 15.51 11.49 14.11
CA ARG A 3 15.97 10.23 14.72
C ARG A 3 15.16 9.01 14.26
N ARG A 4 13.82 9.07 14.34
CA ARG A 4 12.93 7.98 13.91
C ARG A 4 13.02 7.69 12.41
N GLU A 5 13.19 8.71 11.57
CA GLU A 5 13.35 8.49 10.13
C GLU A 5 14.69 7.80 9.83
N LEU A 6 15.76 8.15 10.53
CA LEU A 6 17.04 7.44 10.43
C LEU A 6 16.89 5.96 10.82
N VAL A 7 16.23 5.67 11.94
CA VAL A 7 15.97 4.30 12.38
C VAL A 7 15.12 3.54 11.36
N ARG A 8 14.06 4.17 10.82
CA ARG A 8 13.23 3.56 9.78
C ARG A 8 14.06 3.19 8.55
N ILE A 9 14.94 4.08 8.09
CA ILE A 9 15.85 3.79 6.97
C ILE A 9 16.67 2.54 7.30
N VAL A 10 17.33 2.51 8.47
CA VAL A 10 18.19 1.39 8.89
C VAL A 10 17.42 0.07 9.00
N VAL A 11 16.18 0.09 9.51
CA VAL A 11 15.31 -1.11 9.58
C VAL A 11 14.98 -1.67 8.19
N HIS A 12 14.97 -0.84 7.15
CA HIS A 12 14.67 -1.24 5.78
C HIS A 12 15.92 -1.46 4.91
N VAL A 13 17.13 -1.09 5.38
CA VAL A 13 18.39 -1.45 4.70
C VAL A 13 18.49 -2.96 4.67
N ASP A 14 18.67 -3.55 3.49
CA ASP A 14 18.74 -5.00 3.30
C ASP A 14 19.65 -5.68 4.34
N ALA A 15 19.11 -6.65 5.08
CA ALA A 15 19.82 -7.34 6.14
C ALA A 15 21.03 -8.13 5.59
N GLU A 16 20.96 -8.59 4.33
CA GLU A 16 22.03 -9.36 3.69
C GLU A 16 23.22 -8.49 3.26
N SER A 17 23.03 -7.17 3.15
CA SER A 17 24.06 -6.24 2.69
C SER A 17 25.22 -6.02 3.67
N GLY A 18 25.10 -6.48 4.93
CA GLY A 18 26.06 -6.21 6.01
C GLY A 18 26.09 -4.75 6.49
N ALA A 19 25.61 -3.79 5.68
CA ALA A 19 25.57 -2.37 6.02
C ALA A 19 24.73 -2.09 7.27
N ARG A 20 23.62 -2.81 7.45
CA ARG A 20 22.79 -2.71 8.65
C ARG A 20 23.58 -3.09 9.92
N ALA A 21 24.36 -4.17 9.88
CA ALA A 21 25.15 -4.62 11.02
C ALA A 21 26.24 -3.58 11.38
N LEU A 22 26.93 -3.04 10.38
CA LEU A 22 27.95 -2.00 10.59
C LEU A 22 27.38 -0.76 11.28
N ILE A 23 26.19 -0.28 10.88
CA ILE A 23 25.54 0.88 11.51
C ILE A 23 25.16 0.59 12.96
N ILE A 24 24.62 -0.61 13.23
CA ILE A 24 24.23 -1.00 14.60
C ILE A 24 25.47 -1.11 15.49
N ASP A 25 26.56 -1.69 14.97
CA ASP A 25 27.80 -1.83 15.71
C ASP A 25 28.45 -0.47 15.98
N GLU A 26 28.42 0.46 15.02
CA GLU A 26 28.84 1.85 15.23
C GLU A 26 28.05 2.51 16.36
N TRP A 27 26.72 2.35 16.39
CA TRP A 27 25.90 2.88 17.48
C TRP A 27 26.19 2.20 18.82
N ARG A 28 26.46 0.89 18.82
CA ARG A 28 26.84 0.15 20.05
C ARG A 28 28.18 0.64 20.60
N ASP A 29 29.16 0.86 19.74
CA ASP A 29 30.48 1.33 20.13
C ASP A 29 30.39 2.76 20.68
N ALA A 30 29.67 3.65 19.98
CA ALA A 30 29.43 5.02 20.46
C ALA A 30 28.68 5.05 21.80
N PHE A 31 27.65 4.22 21.94
CA PHE A 31 26.93 4.10 23.22
C PHE A 31 27.76 3.42 24.30
N GLY A 32 28.72 2.57 23.94
CA GLY A 32 29.68 1.89 24.81
C GLY A 32 30.77 2.81 25.38
N ALA A 33 31.02 3.96 24.74
CA ALA A 33 32.06 4.92 25.11
C ALA A 33 31.88 5.56 26.50
N HIS A 34 32.89 6.32 26.93
CA HIS A 34 32.92 7.06 28.20
C HIS A 34 33.34 8.53 27.94
N PRO A 35 32.41 9.52 28.00
CA PRO A 35 30.99 9.35 28.30
C PRO A 35 30.24 8.63 27.16
N PRO A 36 29.14 7.91 27.46
CA PRO A 36 28.35 7.23 26.45
C PRO A 36 27.59 8.24 25.59
N ASP A 37 27.53 7.99 24.28
CA ASP A 37 26.72 8.81 23.37
C ASP A 37 25.22 8.55 23.59
N LEU A 38 24.53 9.53 24.16
CA LEU A 38 23.08 9.46 24.42
C LEU A 38 22.27 9.23 23.14
N THR A 39 22.65 9.89 22.04
CA THR A 39 21.95 9.77 20.75
C THR A 39 22.06 8.35 20.21
N ALA A 40 23.26 7.77 20.28
CA ALA A 40 23.47 6.38 19.86
C ALA A 40 22.64 5.39 20.71
N GLY A 41 22.56 5.60 22.03
CA GLY A 41 21.71 4.81 22.90
C GLY A 41 20.21 4.90 22.54
N LEU A 42 19.72 6.08 22.22
CA LEU A 42 18.33 6.30 21.80
C LEU A 42 18.03 5.70 20.42
N LEU A 43 19.00 5.77 19.49
CA LEU A 43 18.90 5.13 18.17
C LEU A 43 18.83 3.60 18.30
N LEU A 44 19.69 3.00 19.13
CA LEU A 44 19.63 1.56 19.43
C LEU A 44 18.29 1.18 20.05
N PHE A 45 17.81 1.97 21.01
CA PHE A 45 16.52 1.74 21.66
C PHE A 45 15.36 1.75 20.64
N GLU A 46 15.27 2.79 19.81
CA GLU A 46 14.25 2.88 18.77
C GLU A 46 14.38 1.75 17.73
N TYR A 47 15.60 1.39 17.34
CA TYR A 47 15.87 0.30 16.40
C TYR A 47 15.37 -1.04 16.93
N PHE A 48 15.75 -1.43 18.14
CA PHE A 48 15.30 -2.70 18.73
C PHE A 48 13.80 -2.71 19.07
N GLY A 49 13.19 -1.53 19.25
CA GLY A 49 11.73 -1.40 19.37
C GLY A 49 10.97 -1.62 18.06
N MET A 50 11.59 -1.35 16.90
CA MET A 50 10.95 -1.46 15.58
C MET A 50 11.31 -2.75 14.82
N ALA A 51 12.52 -3.28 15.02
CA ALA A 51 12.98 -4.45 14.28
C ALA A 51 12.35 -5.73 14.85
N PRO A 52 11.69 -6.57 14.03
CA PRO A 52 11.19 -7.87 14.49
C PRO A 52 12.38 -8.71 14.97
N CYS A 53 12.26 -9.27 16.18
CA CYS A 53 13.28 -10.13 16.78
C CYS A 53 13.43 -11.49 16.05
N GLU A 54 12.89 -11.64 14.85
CA GLU A 54 12.71 -12.91 14.12
C GLU A 54 14.03 -13.52 13.61
N HIS A 55 15.11 -12.74 13.48
CA HIS A 55 16.37 -13.22 12.90
C HIS A 55 17.53 -13.38 13.88
N TRP A 56 17.33 -13.07 15.17
CA TRP A 56 18.34 -13.32 16.19
C TRP A 56 18.03 -14.68 16.83
N TYR A 57 18.89 -15.67 16.60
CA TYR A 57 18.72 -17.10 16.92
C TYR A 57 18.40 -17.46 18.39
N ALA A 58 18.20 -16.48 19.27
CA ALA A 58 17.45 -16.66 20.50
C ALA A 58 16.65 -15.39 20.79
N ARG A 59 15.32 -15.46 20.78
CA ARG A 59 14.42 -14.34 21.18
C ARG A 59 14.83 -13.67 22.51
N ARG A 60 15.47 -14.42 23.41
CA ARG A 60 16.03 -13.92 24.68
C ARG A 60 17.16 -12.88 24.52
N SER A 61 17.89 -12.86 23.39
CA SER A 61 19.02 -11.94 23.21
C SER A 61 18.57 -10.49 22.97
N CYS A 62 17.47 -10.27 22.25
CA CYS A 62 16.96 -8.92 22.00
C CYS A 62 16.34 -8.29 23.24
N ASP A 63 15.55 -9.05 24.02
CA ASP A 63 14.96 -8.54 25.25
C ASP A 63 16.05 -8.07 26.24
N ASN A 64 17.13 -8.86 26.37
CA ASN A 64 18.27 -8.50 27.20
C ASN A 64 19.01 -7.26 26.69
N GLU A 65 19.11 -7.08 25.37
CA GLU A 65 19.77 -5.92 24.77
C GLU A 65 18.97 -4.64 25.00
N ILE A 66 17.65 -4.67 24.80
CA ILE A 66 16.77 -3.53 25.12
C ILE A 66 16.89 -3.18 26.60
N ILE A 67 16.82 -4.17 27.50
CA ILE A 67 16.97 -3.94 28.94
C ILE A 67 18.33 -3.30 29.25
N ARG A 68 19.41 -3.78 28.66
CA ARG A 68 20.76 -3.23 28.83
C ARG A 68 20.84 -1.78 28.39
N ILE A 69 20.25 -1.45 27.24
CA ILE A 69 20.23 -0.08 26.71
C ILE A 69 19.42 0.84 27.62
N VAL A 70 18.21 0.43 28.00
CA VAL A 70 17.29 1.19 28.84
C VAL A 70 17.89 1.43 30.23
N ASP A 71 18.53 0.42 30.84
CA ASP A 71 19.20 0.55 32.14
C ASP A 71 20.33 1.57 32.09
N LYS A 72 21.17 1.52 31.04
CA LYS A 72 22.25 2.49 30.84
C LYS A 72 21.71 3.89 30.55
N LEU A 73 20.71 4.05 29.68
CA LEU A 73 20.05 5.33 29.39
C LEU A 73 19.45 5.96 30.66
N SER A 74 18.77 5.17 31.49
CA SER A 74 18.11 5.65 32.71
C SER A 74 19.08 6.21 33.77
N LYS A 75 20.37 5.86 33.66
CA LYS A 75 21.44 6.38 34.53
C LYS A 75 22.06 7.66 34.00
N LEU A 76 21.73 8.08 32.77
CA LEU A 76 22.23 9.33 32.20
C LEU A 76 21.41 10.50 32.76
N THR A 77 22.09 11.49 33.34
CA THR A 77 21.46 12.61 34.06
C THR A 77 20.81 13.67 33.15
N GLN A 78 20.87 13.49 31.83
CA GLN A 78 20.47 14.49 30.82
C GLN A 78 19.35 14.01 29.89
N LEU A 79 18.45 13.15 30.36
CA LEU A 79 17.29 12.78 29.55
C LEU A 79 16.29 13.95 29.49
N ASP A 80 15.91 14.33 28.27
CA ASP A 80 14.80 15.26 28.09
C ASP A 80 13.44 14.57 28.42
N PRO A 81 12.36 15.34 28.61
CA PRO A 81 11.06 14.77 28.94
C PRO A 81 10.53 13.72 27.94
N ASP A 82 10.87 13.82 26.65
CA ASP A 82 10.41 12.88 25.63
C ASP A 82 11.22 11.58 25.65
N ASP A 83 12.51 11.67 25.93
CA ASP A 83 13.36 10.51 26.14
C ASP A 83 12.99 9.77 27.43
N VAL A 84 12.66 10.47 28.53
CA VAL A 84 12.14 9.83 29.76
C VAL A 84 10.85 9.05 29.47
N MET A 85 9.91 9.61 28.69
CA MET A 85 8.70 8.89 28.28
C MET A 85 9.06 7.63 27.48
N SER A 86 9.99 7.75 26.52
CA SER A 86 10.42 6.65 25.66
C SER A 86 11.05 5.50 26.47
N VAL A 87 11.92 5.82 27.42
CA VAL A 87 12.55 4.86 28.34
C VAL A 87 11.50 4.20 29.26
N ALA A 88 10.50 4.94 29.74
CA ALA A 88 9.43 4.36 30.54
C ALA A 88 8.56 3.37 29.75
N VAL A 89 8.24 3.67 28.48
CA VAL A 89 7.54 2.74 27.58
C VAL A 89 8.35 1.47 27.40
N ALA A 90 9.67 1.58 27.26
CA ALA A 90 10.58 0.45 27.15
C ALA A 90 10.50 -0.50 28.34
N TYR A 91 10.62 0.05 29.55
CA TYR A 91 10.54 -0.73 30.78
C TYR A 91 9.18 -1.45 30.89
N SER A 92 8.10 -0.78 30.50
CA SER A 92 6.77 -1.40 30.47
C SER A 92 6.70 -2.60 29.50
N ALA A 93 7.27 -2.47 28.31
CA ALA A 93 7.33 -3.55 27.33
C ALA A 93 8.16 -4.74 27.83
N ALA A 94 9.26 -4.46 28.54
CA ALA A 94 10.10 -5.46 29.22
C ALA A 94 9.49 -6.03 30.52
N ARG A 95 8.23 -5.69 30.85
CA ARG A 95 7.53 -6.08 32.09
C ARG A 95 8.20 -5.63 33.39
N ARG A 96 9.06 -4.61 33.31
CA ARG A 96 9.70 -3.90 34.44
C ARG A 96 8.81 -2.73 34.87
N TYR A 97 7.63 -3.06 35.39
CA TYR A 97 6.57 -2.07 35.61
C TYR A 97 6.91 -1.04 36.68
N ASP A 98 7.63 -1.45 37.74
CA ASP A 98 8.01 -0.54 38.83
C ASP A 98 8.96 0.56 38.34
N GLU A 99 9.93 0.19 37.50
CA GLU A 99 10.89 1.12 36.89
C GLU A 99 10.19 2.06 35.88
N ALA A 100 9.26 1.54 35.09
CA ALA A 100 8.45 2.35 34.19
C ALA A 100 7.61 3.39 34.96
N ILE A 101 6.97 2.99 36.06
CA ILE A 101 6.19 3.87 36.93
C ILE A 101 7.09 4.93 37.57
N ALA A 102 8.28 4.55 38.04
CA ALA A 102 9.24 5.47 38.64
C ALA A 102 9.66 6.59 37.66
N LEU A 103 9.95 6.23 36.40
CA LEU A 103 10.28 7.21 35.36
C LEU A 103 9.09 8.10 34.97
N LEU A 104 7.89 7.54 34.89
CA LEU A 104 6.68 8.34 34.62
C LEU A 104 6.41 9.37 35.73
N ARG A 105 6.63 8.99 36.99
CA ARG A 105 6.56 9.93 38.13
C ARG A 105 7.68 10.97 38.12
N LEU A 106 8.87 10.61 37.62
CA LEU A 106 9.93 11.58 37.37
C LEU A 106 9.50 12.56 36.27
N LEU A 107 8.94 12.06 35.16
CA LEU A 107 8.46 12.86 34.06
C LEU A 107 7.40 13.87 34.49
N GLU A 108 6.45 13.46 35.32
CA GLU A 108 5.44 14.37 35.89
C GLU A 108 6.07 15.52 36.69
N ARG A 109 7.17 15.26 37.41
CA ARG A 109 7.89 16.28 38.18
C ARG A 109 8.67 17.25 37.29
N ILE A 110 9.35 16.76 36.25
CA ILE A 110 10.19 17.59 35.38
C ILE A 110 9.40 18.27 34.25
N ALA A 111 8.25 17.72 33.87
CA ALA A 111 7.38 18.26 32.83
C ALA A 111 5.88 18.19 33.24
N PRO A 112 5.45 19.04 34.20
CA PRO A 112 4.07 19.01 34.73
C PRO A 112 2.99 19.20 33.67
N ALA A 113 3.30 19.89 32.56
CA ALA A 113 2.38 20.06 31.42
C ALA A 113 1.96 18.72 30.77
N ARG A 114 2.73 17.65 30.97
CA ARG A 114 2.46 16.30 30.45
C ARG A 114 1.72 15.40 31.44
N LYS A 115 1.23 15.93 32.56
CA LYS A 115 0.57 15.15 33.61
C LYS A 115 -0.54 14.23 33.08
N ALA A 116 -1.39 14.74 32.18
CA ALA A 116 -2.47 13.94 31.59
C ALA A 116 -1.95 12.72 30.79
N ASP A 117 -0.89 12.90 29.99
CA ASP A 117 -0.24 11.81 29.24
C ASP A 117 0.34 10.76 30.20
N VAL A 118 1.01 11.24 31.26
CA VAL A 118 1.61 10.39 32.29
C VAL A 118 0.54 9.57 33.03
N GLU A 119 -0.56 10.19 33.46
CA GLU A 119 -1.67 9.52 34.13
C GLU A 119 -2.30 8.45 33.24
N ALA A 120 -2.54 8.77 31.95
CA ALA A 120 -3.05 7.81 30.98
C ALA A 120 -2.11 6.60 30.81
N LYS A 121 -0.80 6.84 30.80
CA LYS A 121 0.20 5.78 30.70
C LYS A 121 0.28 4.94 31.98
N LEU A 122 0.27 5.57 33.16
CA LEU A 122 0.25 4.87 34.45
C LEU A 122 -0.99 3.97 34.61
N ALA A 123 -2.16 4.43 34.19
CA ALA A 123 -3.39 3.62 34.18
C ALA A 123 -3.23 2.39 33.27
N THR A 124 -2.62 2.58 32.10
CA THR A 124 -2.36 1.50 31.14
C THR A 124 -1.39 0.45 31.70
N ILE A 125 -0.29 0.89 32.31
CA ILE A 125 0.72 0.01 32.92
C ILE A 125 0.11 -0.77 34.08
N THR A 126 -0.64 -0.11 34.97
CA THR A 126 -1.31 -0.75 36.11
C THR A 126 -2.31 -1.82 35.64
N LYS A 127 -3.06 -1.55 34.57
CA LYS A 127 -3.96 -2.54 33.96
C LYS A 127 -3.20 -3.73 33.36
N GLY A 128 -2.01 -3.50 32.77
CA GLY A 128 -1.13 -4.55 32.28
C GLY A 128 -0.59 -5.43 33.41
N MET A 129 -0.10 -4.81 34.48
CA MET A 129 0.40 -5.48 35.69
C MET A 129 -0.65 -6.39 36.34
N HIS A 130 -1.91 -5.92 36.48
CA HIS A 130 -2.99 -6.75 37.00
C HIS A 130 -3.37 -7.94 36.11
N ARG A 131 -3.16 -7.86 34.79
CA ARG A 131 -3.36 -8.99 33.87
C ARG A 131 -2.23 -9.99 34.02
N TYR A 132 -0.99 -9.52 34.11
CA TYR A 132 0.19 -10.35 34.32
C TYR A 132 0.10 -11.17 35.61
N HIS A 133 -0.23 -10.54 36.75
CA HIS A 133 -0.37 -11.26 38.03
C HIS A 133 -1.53 -12.25 38.09
N ARG A 134 -2.56 -12.08 37.27
CA ARG A 134 -3.71 -13.01 37.22
C ARG A 134 -3.44 -14.28 36.41
N GLY A 135 -2.20 -14.48 35.93
CA GLY A 135 -1.84 -15.67 35.15
C GLY A 135 -2.60 -15.80 33.84
N THR A 136 -3.31 -14.76 33.42
CA THR A 136 -3.99 -14.74 32.12
C THR A 136 -2.88 -14.66 31.09
N GLN A 137 -2.60 -15.77 30.40
CA GLN A 137 -1.74 -15.77 29.22
C GLN A 137 -2.43 -14.91 28.15
N VAL A 138 -2.21 -13.61 28.21
CA VAL A 138 -2.57 -12.71 27.14
C VAL A 138 -1.60 -13.04 26.02
N SER A 139 -2.13 -13.52 24.88
CA SER A 139 -1.38 -13.56 23.63
C SER A 139 -0.66 -12.22 23.47
N PHE A 140 0.63 -12.26 23.11
CA PHE A 140 1.44 -11.05 22.93
C PHE A 140 0.77 -10.05 21.96
N THR A 141 -0.15 -10.49 21.08
CA THR A 141 -0.91 -9.64 20.16
C THR A 141 -2.03 -8.82 20.79
N ASP A 142 -2.59 -9.24 21.93
CA ASP A 142 -3.81 -8.61 22.49
C ASP A 142 -3.50 -7.56 23.57
N GLY A 143 -2.20 -7.34 23.83
CA GLY A 143 -1.70 -6.48 24.90
C GLY A 143 -0.79 -5.35 24.45
N TRP A 144 -0.38 -5.28 23.17
CA TRP A 144 0.25 -4.08 22.67
C TRP A 144 -0.77 -2.95 22.78
N ILE A 145 -0.38 -1.90 23.49
CA ILE A 145 -0.95 -0.58 23.29
C ILE A 145 -0.90 -0.40 21.78
N ALA A 146 -2.05 -0.42 21.10
CA ALA A 146 -2.10 0.01 19.72
C ALA A 146 -1.48 1.40 19.74
N ASP A 147 -0.25 1.51 19.25
CA ASP A 147 0.32 2.80 18.99
C ASP A 147 -0.75 3.52 18.16
N PRO A 148 -1.23 4.72 18.51
CA PRO A 148 -2.11 5.45 17.60
C PRO A 148 -1.48 5.56 16.20
N GLU A 149 -0.14 5.46 16.10
CA GLU A 149 0.55 5.27 14.82
C GLU A 149 0.34 3.89 14.17
N ASP A 150 0.14 2.79 14.90
CA ASP A 150 -0.18 1.48 14.34
C ASP A 150 -1.61 1.42 13.76
N ASP A 151 -2.57 2.12 14.37
CA ASP A 151 -3.88 2.36 13.74
C ASP A 151 -3.75 3.24 12.49
N LEU A 152 -2.90 4.27 12.53
CA LEU A 152 -2.54 5.05 11.34
C LEU A 152 -1.78 4.24 10.30
N LYS A 153 -0.93 3.27 10.69
CA LYS A 153 -0.22 2.35 9.79
C LYS A 153 -1.19 1.34 9.20
N LEU A 154 -2.15 0.81 9.97
CA LEU A 154 -3.22 -0.04 9.45
C LEU A 154 -4.12 0.73 8.49
N LEU A 155 -4.45 1.98 8.77
CA LEU A 155 -5.17 2.87 7.86
C LEU A 155 -4.34 3.21 6.62
N LYS A 156 -3.03 3.46 6.76
CA LYS A 156 -2.09 3.66 5.64
C LYS A 156 -1.92 2.39 4.82
N LEU A 157 -1.81 1.22 5.43
CA LEU A 157 -1.72 -0.08 4.76
C LEU A 157 -3.03 -0.43 4.06
N ARG A 158 -4.18 -0.12 4.66
CA ARG A 158 -5.50 -0.22 4.01
C ARG A 158 -5.64 0.76 2.84
N ARG A 159 -5.11 1.99 2.95
CA ARG A 159 -5.04 2.95 1.83
C ARG A 159 -4.07 2.48 0.74
N LEU A 160 -2.88 2.03 1.10
CA LEU A 160 -1.87 1.51 0.17
C LEU A 160 -2.37 0.23 -0.54
N LYS A 161 -3.10 -0.64 0.16
CA LYS A 161 -3.78 -1.79 -0.46
C LYS A 161 -4.89 -1.39 -1.44
N ARG A 162 -5.47 -0.20 -1.30
CA ARG A 162 -6.55 0.30 -2.18
C ARG A 162 -6.07 1.23 -3.28
N ASP A 163 -4.82 1.67 -3.21
CA ASP A 163 -4.25 2.59 -4.18
C ASP A 163 -4.05 1.87 -5.52
N ALA A 164 -4.77 2.34 -6.54
CA ALA A 164 -4.78 1.78 -7.89
C ALA A 164 -3.38 1.59 -8.50
N ILE A 165 -2.41 2.39 -8.05
CA ILE A 165 -1.03 2.34 -8.55
C ILE A 165 -0.29 1.12 -8.00
N HIS A 166 -0.54 0.70 -6.76
CA HIS A 166 0.26 -0.32 -6.10
C HIS A 166 -0.32 -1.73 -6.24
N THR A 167 -1.57 -1.86 -6.70
CA THR A 167 -2.19 -3.17 -6.93
C THR A 167 -1.56 -3.89 -8.12
N LYS A 168 -1.08 -5.13 -7.90
CA LYS A 168 -0.48 -5.96 -8.96
C LYS A 168 -1.49 -6.44 -10.00
N VAL A 169 -2.73 -6.70 -9.58
CA VAL A 169 -3.80 -7.23 -10.43
C VAL A 169 -5.05 -6.40 -10.22
N ARG A 170 -5.65 -5.90 -11.30
CA ARG A 170 -6.96 -5.23 -11.25
C ARG A 170 -7.92 -5.97 -12.15
N ALA A 171 -9.18 -6.06 -11.76
CA ALA A 171 -10.25 -6.60 -12.59
C ALA A 171 -11.46 -5.68 -12.52
N GLY A 172 -12.34 -5.67 -13.50
CA GLY A 172 -13.48 -4.76 -13.48
C GLY A 172 -14.50 -5.02 -14.55
N VAL A 173 -15.62 -4.30 -14.43
CA VAL A 173 -16.69 -4.25 -15.43
C VAL A 173 -16.70 -2.85 -16.05
N ARG A 174 -17.00 -2.77 -17.34
CA ARG A 174 -17.16 -1.51 -18.08
C ARG A 174 -18.45 -1.51 -18.87
N LEU A 175 -19.10 -0.35 -18.91
CA LEU A 175 -20.21 -0.04 -19.79
C LEU A 175 -19.74 1.05 -20.74
N GLY A 176 -19.92 0.82 -22.04
CA GLY A 176 -19.47 1.71 -23.10
C GLY A 176 -20.62 2.16 -23.97
N PHE A 177 -20.59 3.43 -24.39
CA PHE A 177 -21.45 3.98 -25.41
C PHE A 177 -20.61 4.81 -26.38
N GLY A 178 -20.93 4.77 -27.67
CA GLY A 178 -20.06 5.36 -28.67
C GLY A 178 -20.75 5.60 -29.99
N THR A 179 -19.98 6.16 -30.92
CA THR A 179 -20.39 6.45 -32.28
C THR A 179 -19.30 6.06 -33.26
N GLY A 180 -19.68 5.70 -34.47
CA GLY A 180 -18.71 5.54 -35.55
C GLY A 180 -18.26 6.90 -36.08
N LEU A 181 -16.95 7.06 -36.20
CA LEU A 181 -16.33 8.21 -36.89
C LEU A 181 -16.18 7.95 -38.38
N ARG A 182 -16.05 6.68 -38.77
CA ARG A 182 -15.94 6.24 -40.16
C ARG A 182 -16.56 4.85 -40.32
N GLY A 183 -17.21 4.61 -41.45
CA GLY A 183 -17.89 3.34 -41.76
C GLY A 183 -19.40 3.41 -41.54
N GLY A 184 -20.08 2.27 -41.60
CA GLY A 184 -21.54 2.19 -41.49
C GLY A 184 -22.09 2.10 -40.06
N THR A 185 -21.26 2.34 -39.03
CA THR A 185 -21.67 2.33 -37.62
C THR A 185 -22.06 3.75 -37.21
N GLU A 186 -23.28 3.95 -36.76
CA GLU A 186 -23.77 5.23 -36.24
C GLU A 186 -23.64 5.29 -34.72
N SER A 187 -24.02 4.21 -34.04
CA SER A 187 -23.94 4.09 -32.58
C SER A 187 -23.41 2.72 -32.16
N ALA A 188 -22.80 2.69 -30.97
CA ALA A 188 -22.31 1.49 -30.34
C ALA A 188 -22.66 1.50 -28.86
N LEU A 189 -23.16 0.38 -28.35
CA LEU A 189 -23.35 0.12 -26.93
C LEU A 189 -22.54 -1.14 -26.59
N GLY A 190 -21.91 -1.19 -25.41
CA GLY A 190 -21.19 -2.39 -25.00
C GLY A 190 -21.06 -2.55 -23.50
N ALA A 191 -20.82 -3.80 -23.11
CA ALA A 191 -20.50 -4.19 -21.74
C ALA A 191 -19.32 -5.16 -21.77
N GLY A 192 -18.35 -4.96 -20.89
CA GLY A 192 -17.13 -5.75 -20.90
C GLY A 192 -16.55 -6.03 -19.53
N LEU A 193 -15.79 -7.11 -19.46
CA LEU A 193 -14.90 -7.45 -18.36
C LEU A 193 -13.48 -7.06 -18.74
N MET A 194 -12.76 -6.43 -17.81
CA MET A 194 -11.36 -6.10 -17.95
C MET A 194 -10.54 -6.76 -16.84
N ALA A 195 -9.30 -7.13 -17.17
CA ALA A 195 -8.28 -7.48 -16.20
C ALA A 195 -6.96 -6.82 -16.61
N SER A 196 -6.16 -6.39 -15.64
CA SER A 196 -4.82 -5.86 -15.88
C SER A 196 -3.83 -6.42 -14.86
N VAL A 197 -2.63 -6.74 -15.34
CA VAL A 197 -1.53 -7.23 -14.51
C VAL A 197 -0.36 -6.28 -14.67
N LYS A 198 0.10 -5.73 -13.56
CA LYS A 198 1.21 -4.78 -13.48
C LYS A 198 2.54 -5.51 -13.70
N LEU A 199 3.29 -5.10 -14.73
CA LEU A 199 4.63 -5.62 -15.03
C LEU A 199 5.74 -4.79 -14.37
N ARG A 200 5.58 -3.47 -14.39
CA ARG A 200 6.50 -2.46 -13.84
C ARG A 200 5.70 -1.32 -13.23
N ASP A 201 6.34 -0.38 -12.56
CA ASP A 201 5.67 0.67 -11.78
C ASP A 201 4.62 1.48 -12.54
N ASN A 202 4.80 1.64 -13.85
CA ASN A 202 3.89 2.38 -14.72
C ASN A 202 3.34 1.54 -15.88
N VAL A 203 3.76 0.28 -16.08
CA VAL A 203 3.36 -0.54 -17.25
C VAL A 203 2.57 -1.78 -16.81
N SER A 204 1.45 -2.02 -17.49
CA SER A 204 0.59 -3.19 -17.27
C SER A 204 0.23 -3.88 -18.59
N ILE A 205 0.04 -5.19 -18.55
CA ILE A 205 -0.69 -5.93 -19.58
C ILE A 205 -2.17 -5.81 -19.25
N VAL A 206 -2.99 -5.56 -20.26
CA VAL A 206 -4.45 -5.46 -20.13
C VAL A 206 -5.10 -6.49 -21.04
N THR A 207 -6.10 -7.19 -20.53
CA THR A 207 -6.95 -8.10 -21.29
C THR A 207 -8.41 -7.72 -21.08
N ARG A 208 -9.22 -7.87 -22.12
CA ARG A 208 -10.63 -7.53 -22.08
C ARG A 208 -11.45 -8.55 -22.85
N VAL A 209 -12.67 -8.78 -22.37
CA VAL A 209 -13.72 -9.47 -23.12
C VAL A 209 -14.96 -8.60 -23.06
N ASP A 210 -15.54 -8.26 -24.21
CA ASP A 210 -16.75 -7.46 -24.25
C ASP A 210 -17.76 -7.95 -25.28
N TRP A 211 -19.01 -7.74 -24.91
CA TRP A 211 -20.14 -7.75 -25.81
C TRP A 211 -20.41 -6.31 -26.27
N SER A 212 -20.74 -6.12 -27.54
CA SER A 212 -21.21 -4.84 -28.05
C SER A 212 -22.28 -5.01 -29.11
N GLN A 213 -23.27 -4.13 -29.09
CA GLN A 213 -24.26 -3.96 -30.13
C GLN A 213 -23.91 -2.71 -30.93
N ARG A 214 -23.85 -2.83 -32.25
CA ARG A 214 -23.60 -1.71 -33.17
C ARG A 214 -24.82 -1.51 -34.07
N GLN A 215 -25.25 -0.26 -34.19
CA GLN A 215 -26.35 0.15 -35.06
C GLN A 215 -25.84 1.06 -36.18
N GLY A 216 -26.51 1.03 -37.33
CA GLY A 216 -26.22 1.86 -38.50
C GLY A 216 -26.87 1.27 -39.74
N ALA A 217 -26.15 1.17 -40.87
CA ALA A 217 -26.69 0.55 -42.10
C ALA A 217 -27.15 -0.90 -41.90
N ALA A 218 -26.57 -1.57 -40.89
CA ALA A 218 -26.97 -2.87 -40.39
C ALA A 218 -26.79 -2.90 -38.87
N THR A 219 -27.72 -3.57 -38.17
CA THR A 219 -27.57 -3.86 -36.74
C THR A 219 -26.88 -5.21 -36.58
N PHE A 220 -25.84 -5.25 -35.76
CA PHE A 220 -25.17 -6.50 -35.40
C PHE A 220 -24.66 -6.48 -33.97
N ASP A 221 -24.67 -7.64 -33.35
CA ASP A 221 -24.04 -7.91 -32.07
C ASP A 221 -22.66 -8.51 -32.29
N SER A 222 -21.73 -8.24 -31.37
CA SER A 222 -20.41 -8.82 -31.40
C SER A 222 -19.89 -9.15 -30.01
N ILE A 223 -19.06 -10.19 -29.96
CA ILE A 223 -18.26 -10.54 -28.79
C ILE A 223 -16.81 -10.47 -29.24
N GLY A 224 -15.98 -9.76 -28.49
CA GLY A 224 -14.56 -9.67 -28.79
C GLY A 224 -13.69 -9.80 -27.55
N GLY A 225 -12.48 -10.29 -27.80
CA GLY A 225 -11.39 -10.32 -26.84
C GLY A 225 -10.30 -9.37 -27.29
N ALA A 226 -9.75 -8.60 -26.36
CA ALA A 226 -8.61 -7.72 -26.63
C ALA A 226 -7.47 -8.00 -25.65
N ILE A 227 -6.24 -7.83 -26.14
CA ILE A 227 -5.02 -7.87 -25.34
C ILE A 227 -4.14 -6.68 -25.74
N GLY A 228 -3.54 -6.04 -24.75
CA GLY A 228 -2.73 -4.86 -24.97
C GLY A 228 -1.81 -4.53 -23.82
N VAL A 229 -1.16 -3.39 -23.95
CA VAL A 229 -0.31 -2.80 -22.93
C VAL A 229 -0.81 -1.41 -22.58
N SER A 230 -0.70 -1.04 -21.32
CA SER A 230 -1.08 0.27 -20.84
C SER A 230 0.00 0.88 -19.98
N THR A 231 0.17 2.20 -20.06
CA THR A 231 1.10 2.96 -19.24
C THR A 231 0.41 4.10 -18.51
N SER A 232 0.75 4.31 -17.24
CA SER A 232 0.36 5.52 -16.51
C SER A 232 1.18 6.71 -17.04
N ILE A 233 0.51 7.74 -17.55
CA ILE A 233 1.16 8.94 -18.12
C ILE A 233 1.11 10.13 -17.17
N LEU A 234 0.12 10.18 -16.28
CA LEU A 234 -0.01 11.22 -15.27
C LEU A 234 -0.62 10.63 -14.01
N THR A 235 0.02 10.87 -12.87
CA THR A 235 -0.47 10.45 -11.57
C THR A 235 -0.66 11.67 -10.68
N THR A 236 -1.89 11.89 -10.22
CA THR A 236 -2.21 12.92 -9.23
C THR A 236 -2.49 12.28 -7.87
N ARG A 237 -2.84 13.09 -6.87
CA ARG A 237 -3.25 12.60 -5.55
C ARG A 237 -4.47 11.68 -5.59
N ASN A 238 -5.43 11.95 -6.49
CA ASN A 238 -6.74 11.30 -6.49
C ASN A 238 -7.01 10.47 -7.75
N THR A 239 -6.26 10.68 -8.82
CA THR A 239 -6.52 10.09 -10.13
C THR A 239 -5.22 9.68 -10.82
N THR A 240 -5.31 8.67 -11.68
CA THR A 240 -4.25 8.29 -12.61
C THR A 240 -4.80 8.30 -14.03
N VAL A 241 -4.08 8.95 -14.94
CA VAL A 241 -4.34 8.92 -16.37
C VAL A 241 -3.53 7.78 -16.98
N VAL A 242 -4.21 6.88 -17.67
CA VAL A 242 -3.61 5.69 -18.29
C VAL A 242 -3.83 5.74 -19.79
N LEU A 243 -2.77 5.54 -20.56
CA LEU A 243 -2.80 5.40 -22.01
C LEU A 243 -2.57 3.93 -22.35
N GLY A 244 -3.43 3.32 -23.17
CA GLY A 244 -3.31 1.93 -23.59
C GLY A 244 -3.38 1.75 -25.09
N VAL A 245 -2.72 0.70 -25.57
CA VAL A 245 -2.82 0.23 -26.95
C VAL A 245 -2.96 -1.28 -26.96
N GLY A 246 -3.82 -1.81 -27.82
CA GLY A 246 -4.07 -3.25 -27.90
C GLY A 246 -4.63 -3.69 -29.23
N GLU A 247 -4.63 -5.01 -29.41
CA GLU A 247 -5.25 -5.69 -30.54
C GLU A 247 -6.52 -6.40 -30.05
N ARG A 248 -7.57 -6.33 -30.86
CA ARG A 248 -8.87 -6.92 -30.61
C ARG A 248 -9.22 -7.89 -31.73
N LEU A 249 -9.63 -9.08 -31.33
CA LEU A 249 -10.31 -10.05 -32.18
C LEU A 249 -11.79 -10.07 -31.81
N GLU A 250 -12.66 -9.85 -32.77
CA GLU A 250 -14.10 -9.89 -32.56
C GLU A 250 -14.82 -10.85 -33.50
N ARG A 251 -15.94 -11.39 -33.03
CA ARG A 251 -16.88 -12.14 -33.84
C ARG A 251 -18.24 -11.46 -33.81
N ARG A 252 -18.85 -11.35 -34.99
CA ARG A 252 -20.09 -10.61 -35.25
C ARG A 252 -21.22 -11.56 -35.64
N TRP A 253 -22.44 -11.25 -35.22
CA TRP A 253 -23.68 -11.96 -35.54
C TRP A 253 -24.82 -10.95 -35.75
N GLY A 254 -25.74 -11.24 -36.67
CA GLY A 254 -26.88 -10.37 -36.96
C GLY A 254 -27.42 -10.55 -38.39
N ASP A 255 -28.63 -10.03 -38.60
CA ASP A 255 -29.47 -10.31 -39.77
C ASP A 255 -28.91 -9.80 -41.12
N ALA A 256 -27.94 -8.88 -41.09
CA ALA A 256 -27.37 -8.31 -42.31
C ALA A 256 -26.11 -9.02 -42.85
N MET A 257 -25.65 -10.12 -42.22
CA MET A 257 -24.43 -10.82 -42.61
C MET A 257 -24.72 -12.16 -43.31
N GLU A 258 -25.56 -12.11 -44.35
CA GLU A 258 -26.09 -13.30 -45.03
C GLU A 258 -25.04 -14.08 -45.84
N ASP A 259 -23.95 -13.48 -46.36
CA ASP A 259 -23.15 -14.16 -47.40
C ASP A 259 -21.62 -14.29 -47.24
N ALA A 260 -21.01 -13.99 -46.08
CA ALA A 260 -19.56 -14.18 -45.94
C ALA A 260 -19.14 -14.80 -44.60
N GLY A 261 -18.76 -16.08 -44.62
CA GLY A 261 -18.19 -16.77 -43.46
C GLY A 261 -16.96 -16.08 -42.85
N VAL A 262 -16.17 -15.36 -43.67
CA VAL A 262 -15.00 -14.57 -43.25
C VAL A 262 -15.39 -13.17 -42.75
N GLY A 263 -16.54 -12.63 -43.18
CA GLY A 263 -17.02 -11.29 -42.77
C GLY A 263 -17.48 -11.20 -41.31
N ARG A 264 -17.63 -12.36 -40.65
CA ARG A 264 -18.05 -12.47 -39.25
C ARG A 264 -16.90 -12.30 -38.25
N THR A 265 -15.65 -12.31 -38.69
CA THR A 265 -14.49 -12.07 -37.83
C THR A 265 -13.82 -10.74 -38.16
N GLY A 266 -13.64 -9.92 -37.13
CA GLY A 266 -12.96 -8.64 -37.22
C GLY A 266 -11.64 -8.65 -36.46
N LEU A 267 -10.62 -8.02 -37.02
CA LEU A 267 -9.42 -7.62 -36.29
C LEU A 267 -9.44 -6.10 -36.18
N SER A 268 -9.17 -5.55 -35.00
CA SER A 268 -9.06 -4.11 -34.81
C SER A 268 -7.96 -3.75 -33.82
N THR A 269 -7.40 -2.55 -34.00
CA THR A 269 -6.50 -1.93 -33.03
C THR A 269 -7.30 -1.00 -32.13
N GLU A 270 -6.99 -1.00 -30.84
CA GLU A 270 -7.60 -0.13 -29.85
C GLU A 270 -6.56 0.83 -29.27
N LEU A 271 -6.91 2.11 -29.15
CA LEU A 271 -6.21 3.11 -28.35
C LEU A 271 -7.14 3.55 -27.21
N THR A 272 -6.68 3.49 -25.97
CA THR A 272 -7.47 3.85 -24.79
C THR A 272 -6.84 4.98 -24.00
N LEU A 273 -7.68 5.88 -23.48
CA LEU A 273 -7.31 6.90 -22.51
C LEU A 273 -8.27 6.81 -21.33
N ASP A 274 -7.77 6.37 -20.18
CA ASP A 274 -8.56 6.15 -18.97
C ASP A 274 -8.17 7.11 -17.84
N LEU A 275 -9.18 7.58 -17.12
CA LEU A 275 -9.10 8.24 -15.83
C LEU A 275 -9.51 7.25 -14.74
N VAL A 276 -8.56 6.83 -13.92
CA VAL A 276 -8.78 5.85 -12.85
C VAL A 276 -8.68 6.55 -11.49
N GLY A 277 -9.74 6.47 -10.68
CA GLY A 277 -9.72 7.03 -9.32
C GLY A 277 -8.81 6.22 -8.41
N ARG A 278 -7.90 6.83 -7.65
CA ARG A 278 -6.97 6.10 -6.77
C ARG A 278 -7.66 5.52 -5.53
N ASP A 279 -8.60 6.27 -4.97
CA ASP A 279 -9.32 5.90 -3.75
C ASP A 279 -10.76 5.42 -4.00
N THR A 280 -11.23 5.50 -5.25
CA THR A 280 -12.55 5.03 -5.66
C THR A 280 -12.41 3.87 -6.64
N PRO A 281 -13.36 2.91 -6.65
CA PRO A 281 -13.34 1.84 -7.64
C PRO A 281 -13.78 2.34 -9.03
N LEU A 282 -13.95 3.64 -9.24
CA LEU A 282 -14.53 4.17 -10.46
C LEU A 282 -13.44 4.49 -11.50
N SER A 283 -13.75 4.21 -12.76
CA SER A 283 -12.97 4.62 -13.92
C SER A 283 -13.87 5.22 -14.98
N ALA A 284 -13.34 6.17 -15.74
CA ALA A 284 -13.97 6.73 -16.92
C ALA A 284 -12.94 6.81 -18.04
N GLY A 285 -13.30 6.47 -19.26
CA GLY A 285 -12.32 6.43 -20.34
C GLY A 285 -12.91 6.69 -21.72
N ALA A 286 -12.01 6.88 -22.68
CA ALA A 286 -12.32 6.92 -24.09
C ALA A 286 -11.48 5.85 -24.82
N ARG A 287 -12.12 5.15 -25.76
CA ARG A 287 -11.51 4.11 -26.57
C ARG A 287 -11.76 4.42 -28.04
N LEU A 288 -10.68 4.56 -28.80
CA LEU A 288 -10.70 4.66 -30.25
C LEU A 288 -10.40 3.27 -30.82
N GLU A 289 -11.35 2.70 -31.55
CA GLU A 289 -11.21 1.41 -32.21
C GLU A 289 -11.07 1.62 -33.72
N GLN A 290 -10.10 0.96 -34.35
CA GLN A 290 -9.90 0.97 -35.80
C GLN A 290 -9.88 -0.45 -36.35
N GLY A 291 -10.88 -0.79 -37.15
CA GLY A 291 -10.97 -2.06 -37.87
C GLY A 291 -9.89 -2.17 -38.95
N LEU A 292 -9.21 -3.32 -38.99
CA LEU A 292 -8.14 -3.65 -39.93
C LEU A 292 -8.57 -4.61 -41.04
N SER A 293 -9.64 -5.40 -40.86
CA SER A 293 -10.08 -6.38 -41.87
C SER A 293 -10.91 -5.76 -43.01
N ASP A 294 -10.76 -6.35 -44.21
CA ASP A 294 -11.20 -5.78 -45.50
C ASP A 294 -12.72 -5.62 -45.73
N GLY A 295 -13.55 -5.92 -44.73
CA GLY A 295 -15.00 -5.67 -44.78
C GLY A 295 -15.47 -4.46 -43.97
N ALA A 296 -14.63 -3.91 -43.09
CA ALA A 296 -15.03 -2.82 -42.21
C ALA A 296 -13.79 -2.10 -41.63
N ARG A 297 -13.17 -1.22 -42.45
CA ARG A 297 -12.29 -0.15 -41.94
C ARG A 297 -13.11 0.92 -41.22
N ALA A 298 -13.86 0.47 -40.23
CA ALA A 298 -14.66 1.32 -39.37
C ALA A 298 -13.76 1.89 -38.29
N THR A 299 -13.98 3.15 -37.96
CA THR A 299 -13.37 3.80 -36.81
C THR A 299 -14.50 4.17 -35.86
N ALA A 300 -14.38 3.81 -34.59
CA ALA A 300 -15.38 4.12 -33.57
C ALA A 300 -14.73 4.79 -32.36
N LEU A 301 -15.43 5.77 -31.80
CA LEU A 301 -15.08 6.38 -30.52
C LEU A 301 -16.11 5.95 -29.48
N ILE A 302 -15.64 5.32 -28.42
CA ILE A 302 -16.45 4.75 -27.35
C ILE A 302 -16.04 5.40 -26.03
N PHE A 303 -16.99 5.98 -25.32
CA PHE A 303 -16.82 6.45 -23.95
C PHE A 303 -17.24 5.35 -22.99
N GLU A 304 -16.45 5.13 -21.95
CA GLU A 304 -16.63 4.02 -21.03
C GLU A 304 -16.69 4.50 -19.58
N LEU A 305 -17.58 3.90 -18.81
CA LEU A 305 -17.64 4.01 -17.37
C LEU A 305 -17.43 2.62 -16.76
N GLY A 306 -16.56 2.53 -15.77
CA GLY A 306 -16.17 1.24 -15.20
C GLY A 306 -16.10 1.22 -13.69
N VAL A 307 -16.26 0.02 -13.14
CA VAL A 307 -16.03 -0.31 -11.74
C VAL A 307 -14.90 -1.34 -11.67
N GLU A 308 -13.82 -0.99 -10.98
CA GLU A 308 -12.62 -1.80 -10.79
C GLU A 308 -12.57 -2.38 -9.37
N LEU A 309 -12.37 -3.69 -9.30
CA LEU A 309 -11.96 -4.44 -8.12
C LEU A 309 -10.42 -4.46 -8.05
N ARG A 310 -9.89 -4.20 -6.86
CA ARG A 310 -8.46 -4.03 -6.56
C ARG A 310 -8.07 -4.85 -5.35
#